data_AF-A0A948WAK6-F1
#
_entry.id   AF-A0A948WAK6-F1
#
_cell.length_a   1.000
_cell.length_b   1.000
_cell.length_c   1.000
_cell.angle_alpha   90.00
_cell.angle_beta   90.00
_cell.angle_gamma   90.00
#
_symmetry.space_group_name_H-M   'P 1'
#
loop_
_entity.id
_entity.type
_entity.pdbx_description
1 polymer ?
#
loop_
_entity_poly.entity_id
_entity_poly.type
_entity_poly.pdbx_seq_one_letter_code
_entity_poly.pdbx_strand_id
1 'polypeptide(L)'
;MGQNAVLATDACLTHLHRLGEQIRARRKALGVNATNTAESAGISRVTLHRIEKGEPSVAIGAYLNVLSALGLRLPDADKPLVSKNEESIPTRIRLDDFPQLRQLAWQVHGTDSLTPIEARDIYERNWRHLDLAKLDDTERQLINALQTGLGGDFPHV
;
A
#
# COMPACT_ATOMS: atom_id res chain seq x y z
N MET A 1 30.23 -10.61 -0.04
CA MET A 1 29.02 -10.85 0.77
C MET A 1 27.92 -10.00 0.16
N GLY A 2 26.98 -10.64 -0.54
CA GLY A 2 26.00 -9.98 -1.39
C GLY A 2 25.08 -9.07 -0.59
N GLN A 3 24.91 -7.84 -1.06
CA GLN A 3 23.87 -6.94 -0.59
C GLN A 3 22.54 -7.57 -1.00
N ASN A 4 21.85 -8.22 -0.07
CA ASN A 4 20.43 -8.50 -0.20
C ASN A 4 19.71 -7.14 -0.12
N ALA A 5 19.75 -6.40 -1.23
CA ALA A 5 18.93 -5.22 -1.41
C ALA A 5 17.48 -5.73 -1.46
N VAL A 6 16.84 -5.74 -0.29
CA VAL A 6 15.39 -5.80 -0.19
C VAL A 6 14.88 -4.77 -1.20
N LEU A 7 14.07 -5.20 -2.17
CA LEU A 7 13.40 -4.33 -3.14
C LEU A 7 12.38 -3.47 -2.39
N ALA A 8 12.87 -2.56 -1.55
CA ALA A 8 12.09 -1.57 -0.83
C ALA A 8 11.95 -0.35 -1.74
N THR A 9 10.72 0.09 -1.94
CA THR A 9 10.44 1.33 -2.67
C THR A 9 11.01 2.53 -1.90
N ASP A 10 11.30 3.63 -2.60
CA ASP A 10 11.79 4.87 -1.95
C ASP A 10 10.84 5.36 -0.85
N ALA A 11 9.53 5.18 -1.05
CA ALA A 11 8.50 5.47 -0.06
C ALA A 11 8.66 4.61 1.21
N CYS A 12 8.93 3.31 1.05
CA CYS A 12 9.17 2.40 2.17
C CYS A 12 10.43 2.81 2.96
N LEU A 13 11.54 3.10 2.27
CA LEU A 13 12.78 3.55 2.90
C LEU A 13 12.59 4.86 3.68
N THR A 14 11.88 5.81 3.07
CA THR A 14 11.54 7.09 3.72
C THR A 14 10.71 6.87 4.99
N HIS A 15 9.73 5.97 4.94
CA HIS A 15 8.89 5.65 6.09
C HIS A 15 9.70 4.98 7.22
N LEU A 16 10.56 4.02 6.89
CA LEU A 16 11.41 3.33 7.85
C LEU A 16 12.42 4.30 8.51
N HIS A 17 13.02 5.20 7.73
CA HIS A 17 13.94 6.20 8.28
C HIS A 17 13.23 7.11 9.29
N ARG A 18 12.04 7.62 8.93
CA ARG A 18 11.20 8.44 9.81
C ARG A 18 10.82 7.67 11.10
N LEU A 19 10.45 6.40 10.97
CA LEU A 19 10.13 5.55 12.13
C LEU A 19 11.37 5.37 13.04
N GLY A 20 12.54 5.12 12.47
CA GLY A 20 13.80 5.00 13.20
C GLY A 20 14.16 6.28 13.97
N GLU A 21 13.97 7.45 13.34
CA GLU A 21 14.15 8.76 13.99
C GLU A 21 13.19 8.97 15.17
N GLN A 22 11.92 8.61 15.01
CA GLN A 22 10.91 8.70 16.08
C GLN A 22 11.27 7.81 17.28
N ILE A 23 11.68 6.56 17.02
CA ILE A 23 12.15 5.63 18.04
C ILE A 23 13.34 6.23 18.80
N ARG A 24 14.33 6.74 18.06
CA ARG A 24 15.53 7.37 18.65
C ARG A 24 15.18 8.61 19.48
N ALA A 25 14.28 9.45 18.98
CA ALA A 25 13.82 10.65 19.67
C ALA A 25 13.11 10.29 20.98
N ARG A 26 12.20 9.32 20.96
CA ARG A 26 11.50 8.83 22.16
C ARG A 26 12.47 8.28 23.18
N ARG A 27 13.41 7.44 22.76
CA ARG A 27 14.44 6.87 23.63
C ARG A 27 15.24 7.97 24.34
N LYS A 28 15.68 8.99 23.59
CA LYS A 28 16.39 10.16 24.15
C LYS A 28 15.52 10.96 25.10
N ALA A 29 14.24 11.17 24.79
CA ALA A 29 13.29 11.88 25.65
C ALA A 29 13.07 11.17 27.00
N LEU A 30 13.13 9.83 27.02
CA LEU A 30 13.09 9.02 28.24
C LEU A 30 14.43 8.94 28.98
N GLY A 31 15.51 9.51 28.42
CA GLY A 31 16.84 9.49 29.04
C GLY A 31 17.50 8.11 29.09
N VAL A 32 16.96 7.10 28.40
CA VAL A 32 17.51 5.73 28.43
C VAL A 32 18.57 5.53 27.34
N ASN A 33 19.65 4.85 27.70
CA ASN A 33 20.72 4.56 26.76
C ASN A 33 20.33 3.41 25.80
N ALA A 34 21.10 3.26 24.72
CA ALA A 34 20.85 2.24 23.70
C ALA A 34 20.99 0.80 24.23
N THR A 35 21.90 0.56 25.17
CA THR A 35 22.12 -0.77 25.75
C THR A 35 20.91 -1.22 26.56
N ASN A 36 20.44 -0.39 27.50
CA ASN A 36 19.29 -0.70 28.34
C ASN A 36 18.01 -0.89 27.51
N THR A 37 17.85 -0.11 26.44
CA THR A 37 16.70 -0.25 25.53
C THR A 37 16.76 -1.56 24.76
N ALA A 38 17.94 -1.92 24.24
CA ALA A 38 18.14 -3.17 23.51
C ALA A 38 17.89 -4.39 24.42
N GLU A 39 18.40 -4.36 25.64
CA GLU A 39 18.15 -5.39 26.67
C GLU A 39 16.65 -5.51 26.99
N SER A 40 15.98 -4.39 27.25
CA SER A 40 14.53 -4.38 27.54
C SER A 40 13.68 -4.89 26.38
N ALA A 41 14.14 -4.69 25.14
CA ALA A 41 13.50 -5.18 23.93
C ALA A 41 13.94 -6.60 23.52
N GLY A 42 14.85 -7.24 24.27
CA GLY A 42 15.35 -8.57 23.96
C GLY A 42 16.14 -8.66 22.65
N ILE A 43 16.84 -7.60 22.25
CA ILE A 43 17.62 -7.52 21.00
C ILE A 43 19.07 -7.08 21.26
N SER A 44 19.93 -7.26 20.26
CA SER A 44 21.29 -6.72 20.33
C SER A 44 21.31 -5.19 20.18
N ARG A 45 22.30 -4.52 20.78
CA ARG A 45 22.55 -3.09 20.58
C ARG A 45 22.77 -2.73 19.10
N VAL A 46 23.37 -3.64 18.33
CA VAL A 46 23.57 -3.48 16.88
C VAL A 46 22.22 -3.48 16.16
N THR A 47 21.31 -4.38 16.53
CA THR A 47 19.93 -4.41 15.99
C THR A 47 19.20 -3.11 16.28
N LEU A 48 19.29 -2.59 17.52
CA LEU A 48 18.68 -1.30 17.86
C LEU A 48 19.24 -0.15 17.00
N HIS A 49 20.55 -0.13 16.76
CA HIS A 49 21.17 0.89 15.90
C HIS A 49 20.68 0.82 14.45
N ARG A 50 20.48 -0.38 13.91
CA ARG A 50 19.92 -0.60 12.57
C ARG A 50 18.47 -0.17 12.47
N ILE A 51 17.67 -0.42 13.53
CA ILE A 51 16.30 0.05 13.68
C ILE A 51 16.24 1.59 13.68
N GLU A 52 17.08 2.24 14.48
CA GLU A 52 17.13 3.71 14.55
C GLU A 52 17.57 4.37 13.24
N LYS A 53 18.21 3.61 12.34
CA LYS A 53 18.56 4.03 10.97
C LYS A 53 17.49 3.71 9.93
N GLY A 54 16.41 3.00 10.30
CA GLY A 54 15.38 2.57 9.36
C GLY A 54 15.81 1.48 8.39
N GLU A 55 16.69 0.56 8.81
CA GLU A 55 17.18 -0.49 7.92
C GLU A 55 16.06 -1.50 7.57
N PRO A 56 15.77 -1.73 6.27
CA PRO A 56 14.63 -2.55 5.83
C PRO A 56 14.81 -4.06 6.06
N SER A 57 16.05 -4.52 6.24
CA SER A 57 16.36 -5.93 6.44
C SER A 57 16.16 -6.40 7.90
N VAL A 58 15.86 -5.49 8.82
CA VAL A 58 15.57 -5.84 10.21
C VAL A 58 14.15 -6.37 10.32
N ALA A 59 13.99 -7.54 10.95
CA ALA A 59 12.69 -8.19 11.12
C ALA A 59 11.70 -7.29 11.87
N ILE A 60 10.44 -7.28 11.41
CA ILE A 60 9.36 -6.45 12.01
C ILE A 60 9.14 -6.74 13.49
N GLY A 61 9.33 -7.98 13.94
CA GLY A 61 9.25 -8.35 15.36
C GLY A 61 10.25 -7.58 16.24
N ALA A 62 11.45 -7.29 15.74
CA ALA A 62 12.44 -6.49 16.47
C ALA A 62 12.00 -5.03 16.59
N TYR A 63 11.40 -4.44 15.54
CA TYR A 63 10.81 -3.11 15.61
C TYR A 63 9.68 -3.06 16.66
N LEU A 64 8.78 -4.04 16.65
CA LEU A 64 7.67 -4.10 17.61
C LEU A 64 8.14 -4.25 19.06
N ASN A 65 9.18 -5.05 19.32
CA ASN A 65 9.76 -5.16 20.66
C ASN A 65 10.32 -3.83 21.15
N VAL A 66 11.04 -3.08 20.31
CA VAL A 66 11.58 -1.76 20.66
C VAL A 66 10.47 -0.75 20.89
N LEU A 67 9.44 -0.73 20.04
CA LEU A 67 8.27 0.14 20.22
C LEU A 67 7.59 -0.16 21.57
N SER A 68 7.34 -1.43 21.87
CA SER A 68 6.75 -1.86 23.14
C SER A 68 7.62 -1.45 24.34
N ALA A 69 8.94 -1.63 24.27
CA ALA A 69 9.87 -1.25 25.34
C ALA A 69 9.91 0.27 25.60
N LEU A 70 9.61 1.09 24.59
CA LEU A 70 9.58 2.56 24.69
C LEU A 70 8.16 3.13 24.90
N GLY A 71 7.15 2.26 25.04
CA GLY A 71 5.74 2.65 25.16
C GLY A 71 5.20 3.35 23.91
N LEU A 72 5.71 3.00 22.73
CA LEU A 72 5.25 3.48 21.42
C LEU A 72 4.34 2.44 20.78
N ARG A 73 3.46 2.91 19.89
CA ARG A 73 2.65 2.08 18.99
C ARG A 73 3.16 2.22 17.56
N LEU A 74 2.84 1.23 16.73
CA LEU A 74 3.09 1.34 15.30
C LEU A 74 2.29 2.53 14.75
N PRO A 75 2.89 3.42 13.93
CA PRO A 75 2.14 4.47 13.25
C PRO A 75 0.94 3.90 12.50
N ASP A 76 -0.19 4.59 12.55
CA ASP A 76 -1.47 4.22 11.93
C ASP A 76 -2.21 3.00 12.52
N ALA A 77 -1.68 2.33 13.56
CA ALA A 77 -2.40 1.22 14.22
C ALA A 77 -3.69 1.64 14.95
N ASP A 78 -3.79 2.91 15.38
CA ASP A 78 -4.96 3.47 16.05
C ASP A 78 -5.90 4.23 15.09
N LYS A 79 -5.57 4.29 13.80
CA LYS A 79 -6.51 4.85 12.82
C LYS A 79 -7.59 3.79 12.62
N PRO A 80 -8.88 4.08 12.87
CA PRO A 80 -9.93 3.16 12.45
C PRO A 80 -9.70 2.87 10.97
N LEU A 81 -9.92 1.61 10.56
CA LEU A 81 -9.96 1.22 9.15
C LEU A 81 -11.16 1.95 8.54
N VAL A 82 -11.04 3.26 8.33
CA VAL A 82 -12.01 4.02 7.58
C VAL A 82 -11.82 3.52 6.17
N SER A 83 -12.74 2.66 5.75
CA SER A 83 -12.87 2.20 4.38
C SER A 83 -13.09 3.43 3.52
N LYS A 84 -12.01 4.11 3.10
CA LYS A 84 -12.06 5.00 1.94
C LYS A 84 -12.25 4.10 0.72
N ASN A 85 -13.46 3.58 0.58
CA ASN A 85 -13.91 2.73 -0.52
C ASN A 85 -14.22 3.54 -1.79
N GLU A 86 -13.77 4.80 -1.90
CA GLU A 86 -14.10 5.63 -3.06
C GLU A 86 -12.98 5.66 -4.12
N GLU A 87 -11.75 5.23 -3.79
CA GLU A 87 -10.61 5.34 -4.71
C GLU A 87 -9.67 4.11 -4.71
N SER A 88 -10.09 2.99 -4.09
CA SER A 88 -9.28 1.78 -4.09
C SER A 88 -9.60 0.93 -5.32
N ILE A 89 -8.59 0.67 -6.16
CA ILE A 89 -8.72 -0.25 -7.28
C ILE A 89 -8.95 -1.67 -6.72
N PRO A 90 -10.10 -2.32 -7.00
CA PRO A 90 -10.37 -3.67 -6.52
C PRO A 90 -9.42 -4.67 -7.18
N THR A 91 -8.82 -5.60 -6.43
CA THR A 91 -7.88 -6.59 -7.00
C THR A 91 -8.54 -7.51 -8.04
N ARG A 92 -9.86 -7.66 -8.00
CA ARG A 92 -10.65 -8.44 -8.96
C ARG A 92 -12.00 -7.76 -9.21
N ILE A 93 -12.34 -7.58 -10.47
CA ILE A 93 -13.54 -6.88 -10.96
C ILE A 93 -14.49 -7.93 -11.51
N ARG A 94 -15.69 -8.09 -10.97
CA ARG A 94 -16.70 -9.01 -11.52
C ARG A 94 -17.45 -8.32 -12.64
N LEU A 95 -17.53 -8.95 -13.81
CA LEU A 95 -18.18 -8.33 -14.98
C LEU A 95 -19.68 -8.08 -14.79
N ASP A 96 -20.34 -8.86 -13.92
CA ASP A 96 -21.77 -8.70 -13.64
C ASP A 96 -22.12 -7.39 -12.91
N ASP A 97 -21.14 -6.83 -12.18
CA ASP A 97 -21.31 -5.58 -11.43
C ASP A 97 -21.09 -4.34 -12.32
N PHE A 98 -20.54 -4.52 -13.52
CA PHE A 98 -20.12 -3.45 -14.43
C PHE A 98 -20.67 -3.71 -15.85
N PRO A 99 -21.92 -3.33 -16.12
CA PRO A 99 -22.62 -3.72 -17.34
C PRO A 99 -21.96 -3.15 -18.60
N GLN A 100 -21.37 -1.94 -18.57
CA GLN A 100 -20.67 -1.43 -19.75
C GLN A 100 -19.35 -2.15 -19.99
N LEU A 101 -18.57 -2.41 -18.94
CA LEU A 101 -17.34 -3.20 -19.02
C LEU A 101 -17.61 -4.59 -19.60
N ARG A 102 -18.70 -5.24 -19.18
CA ARG A 102 -19.13 -6.54 -19.71
C ARG A 102 -19.43 -6.48 -21.21
N GLN A 103 -20.04 -5.40 -21.69
CA GLN A 103 -20.30 -5.19 -23.12
C GLN A 103 -19.01 -4.96 -23.90
N LEU A 104 -18.06 -4.20 -23.34
CA LEU A 104 -16.76 -3.95 -23.95
C LEU A 104 -15.85 -5.18 -23.93
N ALA A 105 -16.01 -6.08 -22.96
CA ALA A 105 -15.20 -7.28 -22.79
C ALA A 105 -15.61 -8.44 -23.73
N TRP A 106 -16.19 -8.15 -24.91
CA TRP A 106 -16.66 -9.17 -25.85
C TRP A 106 -15.55 -10.12 -26.36
N GLN A 107 -14.28 -9.70 -26.32
CA GLN A 107 -13.12 -10.54 -26.66
C GLN A 107 -12.73 -11.51 -25.53
N VAL A 108 -13.20 -11.29 -24.31
CA VAL A 108 -12.90 -12.12 -23.15
C VAL A 108 -13.96 -13.22 -23.08
N HIS A 109 -13.66 -14.37 -23.67
CA HIS A 109 -14.54 -15.53 -23.62
C HIS A 109 -14.24 -16.39 -22.39
N GLY A 110 -15.27 -16.66 -21.58
CA GLY A 110 -15.22 -17.67 -20.52
C GLY A 110 -14.71 -17.22 -19.15
N THR A 111 -14.63 -15.90 -18.89
CA THR A 111 -14.21 -15.37 -17.59
C THR A 111 -15.24 -14.38 -17.04
N ASP A 112 -15.74 -14.61 -15.83
CA ASP A 112 -16.73 -13.73 -15.18
C ASP A 112 -16.10 -12.54 -14.41
N SER A 113 -14.77 -12.43 -14.46
CA SER A 113 -14.02 -11.45 -13.68
C SER A 113 -12.69 -11.09 -14.32
N LEU A 114 -12.28 -9.84 -14.17
CA LEU A 114 -11.04 -9.27 -14.70
C LEU A 114 -10.12 -8.79 -13.59
N THR A 115 -8.83 -8.73 -13.89
CA THR A 115 -7.87 -7.92 -13.13
C THR A 115 -8.05 -6.43 -13.49
N PRO A 116 -7.59 -5.51 -12.62
CA PRO A 116 -7.60 -4.08 -12.92
C PRO A 116 -6.92 -3.67 -14.22
N ILE A 117 -5.80 -4.33 -14.54
CA ILE A 117 -5.04 -4.04 -15.75
C ILE A 117 -5.84 -4.44 -16.99
N GLU A 118 -6.44 -5.64 -16.98
CA GLU A 118 -7.29 -6.09 -18.09
C GLU A 118 -8.52 -5.19 -18.26
N ALA A 119 -9.18 -4.80 -17.17
CA ALA A 119 -10.32 -3.90 -17.22
C ALA A 119 -9.95 -2.54 -17.81
N ARG A 120 -8.84 -1.94 -17.35
CA ARG A 120 -8.30 -0.69 -17.90
C ARG A 120 -7.98 -0.82 -19.39
N ASP A 121 -7.27 -1.87 -19.78
CA ASP A 121 -6.86 -2.08 -21.18
C ASP A 121 -8.08 -2.28 -22.10
N ILE A 122 -9.17 -2.89 -21.59
CA ILE A 122 -10.44 -3.01 -22.31
C ILE A 122 -11.10 -1.63 -22.49
N TYR A 123 -11.17 -0.80 -21.44
CA TYR A 123 -11.69 0.55 -21.57
C TYR A 123 -10.88 1.38 -22.57
N GLU A 124 -9.55 1.31 -22.52
CA GLU A 124 -8.67 2.04 -23.43
C GLU A 124 -8.90 1.68 -24.89
N ARG A 125 -8.92 0.37 -25.19
CA ARG A 125 -9.08 -0.13 -26.56
C ARG A 125 -10.48 0.09 -27.11
N ASN A 126 -11.49 -0.04 -26.24
CA ASN A 126 -12.89 -0.08 -26.66
C ASN A 126 -13.67 1.19 -26.28
N TRP A 127 -12.98 2.27 -25.89
CA TRP A 127 -13.60 3.52 -25.40
C TRP A 127 -14.68 4.08 -26.34
N ARG A 128 -14.43 4.01 -27.64
CA ARG A 128 -15.38 4.51 -28.67
C ARG A 128 -16.74 3.78 -28.66
N HIS A 129 -16.81 2.62 -28.03
CA HIS A 129 -18.01 1.81 -27.91
C HIS A 129 -18.68 1.93 -26.55
N LEU A 130 -18.12 2.73 -25.63
CA LEU A 130 -18.70 2.97 -24.31
C LEU A 130 -19.93 3.87 -24.40
N ASP A 131 -21.06 3.42 -23.87
CA ASP A 131 -22.29 4.20 -23.79
C ASP A 131 -22.29 5.05 -22.50
N LEU A 132 -21.72 6.26 -22.60
CA LEU A 132 -21.61 7.20 -21.47
C LEU A 132 -22.96 7.57 -20.84
N ALA A 133 -24.06 7.44 -21.58
CA ALA A 133 -25.40 7.73 -21.07
C ALA A 133 -25.92 6.65 -20.12
N LYS A 134 -25.36 5.43 -20.18
CA LYS A 134 -25.73 4.30 -19.32
C LYS A 134 -24.70 4.01 -18.22
N LEU A 135 -23.70 4.87 -18.08
CA LEU A 135 -22.63 4.71 -17.11
C LEU A 135 -23.13 5.12 -15.72
N ASP A 136 -23.30 4.14 -14.84
CA ASP A 136 -23.68 4.36 -13.45
C ASP A 136 -22.54 4.91 -12.59
N ASP A 137 -22.85 5.37 -11.39
CA ASP A 137 -21.87 6.00 -10.49
C ASP A 137 -20.77 5.02 -10.05
N THR A 138 -21.09 3.72 -9.94
CA THR A 138 -20.13 2.70 -9.49
C THR A 138 -19.10 2.41 -10.59
N GLU A 139 -19.54 2.36 -11.84
CA GLU A 139 -18.70 2.16 -13.01
C GLU A 139 -17.86 3.40 -13.33
N ARG A 140 -18.41 4.61 -13.14
CA ARG A 140 -17.64 5.86 -13.18
C ARG A 140 -16.52 5.86 -12.15
N GLN A 141 -16.82 5.47 -10.92
CA GLN A 141 -15.82 5.36 -9.84
C GLN A 141 -14.74 4.35 -10.21
N LEU A 142 -15.10 3.20 -10.78
CA LEU A 142 -14.12 2.21 -11.24
C LEU A 142 -13.19 2.79 -12.30
N ILE A 143 -13.73 3.46 -13.33
CA ILE A 143 -12.93 4.07 -14.40
C ILE A 143 -11.96 5.11 -13.84
N ASN A 144 -12.45 5.99 -12.96
CA ASN A 144 -11.64 7.03 -12.32
C ASN A 144 -10.57 6.43 -11.40
N ALA A 145 -10.89 5.37 -10.65
CA ALA A 145 -9.92 4.65 -9.81
C ALA A 145 -8.84 3.98 -10.65
N LEU A 146 -9.21 3.28 -11.74
CA LEU A 146 -8.28 2.64 -12.67
C LEU A 146 -7.32 3.66 -13.29
N GLN A 147 -7.83 4.79 -13.75
CA GLN A 147 -7.01 5.85 -14.33
C GLN A 147 -6.08 6.49 -13.31
N THR A 148 -6.55 6.71 -12.07
CA THR A 148 -5.74 7.30 -11.00
C THR A 148 -4.61 6.37 -10.55
N GLY A 149 -4.90 5.08 -10.36
CA GLY A 149 -3.92 4.14 -9.80
C GLY A 149 -3.06 3.40 -10.83
N LEU A 150 -3.50 3.27 -12.08
CA LEU A 150 -2.77 2.57 -13.15
C LEU A 150 -2.45 3.45 -14.37
N GLY A 151 -2.93 4.70 -14.42
CA GLY A 151 -2.90 5.51 -15.65
C GLY A 151 -3.93 5.03 -16.69
N GLY A 152 -3.93 5.63 -17.88
CA GLY A 152 -4.75 5.20 -19.02
C GLY A 152 -4.95 6.31 -20.04
N ASP A 153 -4.90 5.97 -21.34
CA ASP A 153 -5.09 6.91 -22.45
C ASP A 153 -6.55 6.93 -22.94
N PHE A 154 -7.47 7.26 -22.02
CA PHE A 154 -8.87 7.46 -22.33
C PHE A 154 -9.47 8.66 -21.58
N PRO A 155 -10.52 9.31 -22.11
CA PRO A 155 -11.16 10.47 -21.50
C PRO A 155 -11.66 10.23 -20.06
N HIS A 156 -11.67 11.29 -19.25
CA HIS A 156 -12.31 11.28 -17.92
C HIS A 156 -13.84 11.26 -18.04
N VAL A 157 -14.51 10.67 -17.05
CA VAL A 157 -15.98 10.45 -16.99
C VAL A 157 -16.61 10.90 -15.69
#